data_AF-A0A4U4EAT0-F1
#
_entry.id   AF-A0A4U4EAT0-F1
#
_cell.length_a   1.000
_cell.length_b   1.000
_cell.length_c   1.000
_cell.angle_alpha   90.00
_cell.angle_beta   90.00
_cell.angle_gamma   90.00
#
_symmetry.space_group_name_H-M   'P 1'
#
loop_
_entity.id
_entity.type
_entity.pdbx_description
1 polymer ?
#
loop_
_entity_poly.entity_id
_entity_poly.type
_entity_poly.pdbx_seq_one_letter_code
_entity_poly.pdbx_strand_id
1 'polypeptide(L)'
;LQPGTYTLTETYTPEGYQGLKQSVTVVIQEDGTVMIDGTAVKNVLVDGEQHNQISLDVTNQAKVPLPETGGSGRLGIYLTGLIALGLSGVYLFMRNHGKDVMK
;
A
#
# COMPACT_ATOMS: atom_id res chain seq x y z
N LEU A 1 26.80 20.56 -17.39
CA LEU A 1 25.65 19.98 -18.11
C LEU A 1 25.21 20.97 -19.17
N GLN A 2 24.82 20.49 -20.34
CA GLN A 2 24.26 21.37 -21.39
C GLN A 2 22.76 21.57 -21.15
N PRO A 3 22.14 22.62 -21.70
CA PRO A 3 20.70 22.72 -21.78
C PRO A 3 20.08 21.47 -22.42
N GLY A 4 18.98 20.99 -21.85
CA GLY A 4 18.38 19.74 -22.27
C GLY A 4 17.40 19.18 -21.25
N THR A 5 16.72 18.10 -21.64
CA THR A 5 15.83 17.33 -20.78
C THR A 5 16.52 16.04 -20.34
N TYR A 6 16.57 15.83 -19.04
CA TYR A 6 17.19 14.68 -18.39
C TYR A 6 16.13 13.93 -17.58
N THR A 7 16.33 12.62 -17.43
CA THR A 7 15.41 11.75 -16.72
C THR A 7 16.18 10.94 -15.69
N LEU A 8 15.71 11.01 -14.44
CA LEU A 8 16.22 10.19 -13.34
C LEU A 8 15.25 9.03 -13.13
N THR A 9 15.76 7.83 -13.38
CA THR A 9 15.03 6.57 -13.19
C THR A 9 15.74 5.77 -12.11
N GLU A 10 14.98 5.25 -11.14
CA GLU A 10 15.50 4.28 -10.19
C GLU A 10 15.74 2.95 -10.91
N THR A 11 16.99 2.50 -10.95
CA THR A 11 17.38 1.23 -11.61
C THR A 11 17.38 0.04 -10.65
N TYR A 12 17.49 0.31 -9.35
CA TYR A 12 17.52 -0.69 -8.30
C TYR A 12 16.72 -0.20 -7.10
N THR A 13 15.68 -0.93 -6.73
CA THR A 13 14.87 -0.64 -5.54
C THR A 13 15.42 -1.44 -4.35
N PRO A 14 15.76 -0.80 -3.23
CA PRO A 14 16.17 -1.48 -2.02
C PRO A 14 15.11 -2.46 -1.47
N GLU A 15 15.58 -3.55 -0.85
CA GLU A 15 14.75 -4.49 -0.10
C GLU A 15 13.86 -3.77 0.93
N GLY A 16 12.59 -4.18 1.04
CA GLY A 16 11.63 -3.57 1.96
C GLY A 16 10.97 -2.27 1.47
N TYR A 17 11.34 -1.74 0.31
CA TYR A 17 10.76 -0.52 -0.26
C TYR A 17 10.00 -0.75 -1.57
N GLN A 18 9.07 0.15 -1.86
CA GLN A 18 8.39 0.29 -3.15
C GLN A 18 9.23 1.22 -4.02
N GLY A 19 9.58 0.74 -5.21
CA GLY A 19 10.36 1.52 -6.15
C GLY A 19 9.60 2.68 -6.74
N LEU A 20 10.33 3.65 -7.28
CA LEU A 20 9.76 4.79 -7.97
C LEU A 20 8.96 4.32 -9.19
N LYS A 21 7.65 4.56 -9.14
CA LYS A 21 6.74 4.25 -10.26
C LYS A 21 6.89 5.23 -11.41
N GLN A 22 7.32 6.45 -11.12
CA GLN A 22 7.49 7.53 -12.08
C GLN A 22 8.92 8.05 -11.97
N SER A 23 9.53 8.28 -13.13
CA SER A 23 10.83 8.94 -13.23
C SER A 23 10.72 10.42 -12.92
N VAL A 24 11.78 10.99 -12.37
CA VAL A 24 11.88 12.44 -12.14
C VAL A 24 12.45 13.09 -13.40
N THR A 25 11.81 14.16 -13.86
CA THR A 25 12.24 14.93 -15.04
C THR A 25 12.99 16.17 -14.61
N VAL A 26 14.19 16.37 -15.14
CA VAL A 26 15.00 17.57 -14.94
C VAL A 26 15.18 18.28 -16.26
N VAL A 27 14.71 19.52 -16.36
CA VAL A 27 14.86 20.36 -17.55
C VAL A 27 15.81 21.49 -17.22
N ILE A 28 16.89 21.60 -18.01
CA ILE A 28 17.82 22.72 -17.96
C ILE A 28 17.56 23.56 -19.21
N GLN A 29 17.05 24.77 -19.02
CA GLN A 29 16.78 25.70 -20.11
C GLN A 29 18.05 26.45 -20.54
N GLU A 30 18.01 27.06 -21.73
CA GLU A 30 19.14 27.82 -22.28
C GLU A 30 19.50 29.07 -21.45
N ASP A 31 18.52 29.63 -20.74
CA ASP A 31 18.68 30.77 -19.85
C ASP A 31 19.28 30.41 -18.47
N GLY A 32 19.58 29.12 -18.25
CA GLY A 32 20.06 28.61 -16.96
C GLY A 32 18.94 28.31 -15.94
N THR A 33 17.67 28.42 -16.32
CA THR A 33 16.56 28.00 -15.48
C THR A 33 16.51 26.47 -15.39
N VAL A 34 16.47 25.95 -14.16
CA VAL A 34 16.34 24.52 -13.88
C VAL A 34 14.94 24.22 -13.38
N MET A 35 14.28 23.23 -13.98
CA MET A 35 12.98 22.73 -13.55
C MET A 35 13.09 21.25 -13.18
N ILE A 36 12.53 20.88 -12.03
CA ILE A 36 12.42 19.49 -11.59
C ILE A 36 10.93 19.17 -11.45
N ASP A 37 10.43 18.20 -12.22
CA ASP A 37 9.01 17.82 -12.28
C ASP A 37 8.06 19.03 -12.44
N GLY A 38 8.46 20.01 -13.26
CA GLY A 38 7.68 21.22 -13.50
C GLY A 38 7.88 22.34 -12.45
N THR A 39 8.63 22.09 -11.39
CA THR A 39 8.92 23.08 -10.34
C THR A 39 10.28 23.75 -10.59
N ALA A 40 10.29 25.09 -10.67
CA ALA A 40 11.53 25.84 -10.86
C ALA A 40 12.40 25.83 -9.59
N VAL A 41 13.68 25.52 -9.74
CA VAL A 41 14.67 25.53 -8.67
C VAL A 41 15.61 26.71 -8.88
N LYS A 42 15.75 27.55 -7.85
CA LYS A 42 16.55 28.79 -7.92
C LYS A 42 18.00 28.56 -7.52
N ASN A 43 18.89 29.40 -8.04
CA ASN A 43 20.31 29.50 -7.65
C ASN A 43 21.12 28.20 -7.83
N VAL A 44 20.76 27.40 -8.82
CA VAL A 44 21.45 26.12 -9.11
C VAL A 44 22.60 26.30 -10.10
N LEU A 45 22.42 27.20 -11.08
CA LEU A 45 23.42 27.54 -12.08
C LEU A 45 23.89 28.98 -11.82
N VAL A 46 25.13 29.12 -11.35
CA VAL A 46 25.81 30.41 -11.18
C VAL A 46 26.78 30.60 -12.34
N ASP A 47 26.69 31.74 -13.03
CA ASP A 47 27.59 32.07 -14.13
C ASP A 47 29.02 32.29 -13.60
N GLY A 48 30.01 31.74 -14.30
CA GLY A 48 31.42 31.73 -13.86
C GLY A 48 31.81 30.61 -12.87
N GLU A 49 30.85 29.87 -12.31
CA GLU A 49 31.15 28.72 -11.44
C GLU A 49 31.30 27.43 -12.25
N GLN A 50 32.38 26.69 -12.00
CA GLN A 50 32.66 25.43 -12.72
C GLN A 50 31.94 24.23 -12.13
N HIS A 51 31.49 24.31 -10.87
CA HIS A 51 30.97 23.18 -10.10
C HIS A 51 29.55 23.41 -9.58
N ASN A 52 28.62 23.74 -10.48
CA ASN A 52 27.22 23.85 -10.13
C ASN A 52 26.64 22.48 -9.68
N GLN A 53 25.85 22.47 -8.61
CA GLN A 53 25.27 21.25 -8.02
C GLN A 53 23.74 21.34 -7.95
N ILE A 54 23.07 20.31 -8.45
CA ILE A 54 21.62 20.10 -8.30
C ILE A 54 21.43 19.01 -7.23
N SER A 55 20.72 19.33 -6.15
CA SER A 55 20.37 18.35 -5.11
C SER A 55 18.89 18.03 -5.18
N LEU A 56 18.55 16.74 -5.09
CA LEU A 56 17.20 16.24 -5.15
C LEU A 56 17.03 15.12 -4.12
N ASP A 57 16.08 15.30 -3.21
CA ASP A 57 15.71 14.27 -2.24
C ASP A 57 14.53 13.46 -2.79
N VAL A 58 14.79 12.19 -3.13
CA VAL A 58 13.77 11.26 -3.62
C VAL A 58 13.58 10.16 -2.59
N THR A 59 12.38 10.09 -1.99
CA THR A 59 12.09 9.17 -0.89
C THR A 59 11.27 7.98 -1.37
N ASN A 60 11.78 6.77 -1.14
CA ASN A 60 11.02 5.54 -1.38
C ASN A 60 10.02 5.26 -0.25
N GLN A 61 8.87 4.70 -0.61
CA GLN A 61 7.86 4.29 0.37
C GLN A 61 8.14 2.86 0.84
N ALA A 62 8.05 2.59 2.13
CA ALA A 62 8.19 1.22 2.64
C ALA A 62 7.07 0.31 2.10
N LYS A 63 7.36 -0.98 1.92
CA LYS A 63 6.34 -2.01 1.72
C LYS A 63 5.57 -2.15 3.02
N VAL A 64 4.31 -1.71 3.04
CA VAL A 64 3.42 -2.00 4.17
C VAL A 64 2.91 -3.44 4.02
N PRO A 65 2.85 -4.24 5.10
CA PRO A 65 2.13 -5.50 5.05
C PRO A 65 0.69 -5.20 4.64
N LEU A 66 0.15 -6.01 3.73
CA LEU A 66 -1.26 -5.91 3.38
C LEU A 66 -2.08 -6.07 4.67
N PRO A 67 -3.20 -5.31 4.82
CA PRO A 67 -4.09 -5.53 5.95
C PRO A 67 -4.52 -6.99 5.95
N GLU A 68 -4.68 -7.58 7.13
CA GLU A 68 -5.20 -8.94 7.23
C GLU A 68 -6.55 -9.01 6.50
N THR A 69 -6.57 -9.65 5.33
CA THR A 69 -7.78 -9.80 4.53
C THR A 69 -8.57 -11.00 5.04
N GLY A 70 -9.30 -10.76 6.12
CA GLY A 70 -10.15 -11.76 6.75
C GLY A 70 -10.68 -11.21 8.06
N GLY A 71 -11.88 -10.60 8.03
CA GLY A 71 -12.58 -10.24 9.26
C GLY A 71 -12.84 -11.47 10.14
N SER A 72 -13.42 -11.28 11.33
CA SER A 72 -13.81 -12.35 12.25
C SER A 72 -14.94 -13.23 11.66
N GLY A 73 -14.64 -13.97 10.59
CA GLY A 73 -15.61 -14.65 9.77
C GLY A 73 -15.80 -16.11 10.19
N ARG A 74 -17.04 -16.57 10.12
CA ARG A 74 -17.51 -17.97 10.22
C ARG A 74 -17.59 -18.56 11.63
N LEU A 75 -16.72 -18.20 12.57
CA LEU A 75 -16.76 -18.80 13.92
C LEU A 75 -18.11 -18.56 14.63
N GLY A 76 -18.67 -17.35 14.52
CA GLY A 76 -20.01 -17.04 15.04
C GLY A 76 -21.13 -17.85 14.38
N ILE A 77 -21.08 -18.01 13.05
CA ILE A 77 -22.09 -18.79 12.29
C ILE A 77 -22.07 -20.26 12.74
N TYR A 78 -20.89 -20.86 12.87
CA TYR A 78 -20.76 -22.25 13.35
C TYR A 78 -21.29 -22.43 14.77
N LEU A 79 -21.00 -21.50 15.69
CA LEU A 79 -21.53 -21.55 17.06
C LEU A 79 -23.06 -21.48 17.08
N THR A 80 -23.67 -20.58 16.30
CA THR A 80 -25.14 -20.51 16.22
C THR A 80 -25.75 -21.79 15.65
N GLY A 81 -25.12 -22.39 14.64
CA GLY A 81 -25.56 -23.66 14.06
C GLY A 81 -25.49 -24.82 15.06
N LEU A 82 -24.41 -24.93 15.82
CA LEU A 82 -24.25 -25.98 16.85
C LEU A 82 -25.28 -25.83 17.98
N ILE A 83 -25.58 -24.60 18.42
CA ILE A 83 -26.62 -24.34 19.42
C ILE A 83 -27.99 -24.76 18.89
N ALA A 84 -28.34 -24.40 17.65
CA ALA A 84 -29.62 -24.74 17.04
C ALA A 84 -29.80 -26.27 16.89
N LEU A 85 -28.74 -26.99 16.49
CA LEU A 85 -28.76 -28.45 16.41
C LEU A 85 -28.92 -29.11 17.78
N GLY A 86 -28.22 -28.61 18.80
CA GLY A 86 -28.34 -29.10 20.18
C GLY A 86 -29.74 -28.93 20.75
N LEU A 87 -30.32 -27.73 20.61
CA LEU A 87 -31.69 -27.44 21.05
C LEU A 87 -32.73 -28.31 20.31
N SER A 88 -32.54 -28.50 19.00
CA SER A 88 -33.40 -29.38 18.20
C SER A 88 -33.32 -30.84 18.68
N GLY A 89 -32.12 -31.33 19.00
CA GLY A 89 -31.92 -32.67 19.56
C GLY A 89 -32.62 -32.85 20.91
N VAL A 90 -32.45 -31.88 21.83
CA VAL A 90 -33.13 -31.89 23.13
C VAL A 90 -34.65 -31.87 22.96
N TYR A 91 -35.18 -31.02 22.08
CA TYR A 91 -36.61 -30.95 21.80
C TYR A 91 -37.17 -32.28 21.27
N LEU A 92 -36.47 -32.91 20.31
CA LEU A 92 -36.88 -34.22 19.77
C LEU A 92 -36.82 -35.33 20.82
N PHE A 93 -35.80 -35.32 21.69
CA PHE A 93 -35.70 -36.27 22.79
C PHE A 93 -36.87 -36.14 23.76
N MET A 94 -37.19 -34.92 24.20
CA MET A 94 -38.34 -34.65 25.07
C MET A 94 -39.67 -35.03 24.40
N ARG A 95 -39.83 -34.74 23.10
CA ARG A 95 -41.03 -35.09 22.34
C ARG A 95 -41.23 -36.59 22.17
N ASN A 96 -40.15 -37.35 22.00
CA ASN A 96 -40.23 -38.80 21.84
C ASN A 96 -40.49 -39.47 23.21
N HIS A 97 -39.75 -39.10 24.25
CA HIS A 97 -39.96 -39.66 25.59
C HIS A 97 -41.30 -39.25 26.23
N GLY A 98 -41.82 -38.06 25.94
CA GLY A 98 -43.14 -37.65 26.42
C GLY A 98 -44.30 -38.50 25.87
N LYS A 99 -44.11 -39.19 24.74
CA LYS A 99 -45.11 -40.10 24.16
C LYS A 99 -45.04 -41.50 24.77
N ASP A 100 -43.87 -41.91 25.26
CA ASP A 100 -43.67 -43.24 25.85
C ASP A 100 -44.26 -43.35 27.28
N VAL A 101 -44.46 -42.21 27.98
CA VAL A 101 -45.04 -42.17 29.34
C VAL A 101 -46.58 -42.24 29.33
N MET A 102 -47.23 -42.12 28.18
CA MET A 102 -48.71 -42.11 28.03
C MET A 102 -49.28 -43.41 27.43
N LYS A 103 -48.51 -44.50 27.39
CA LYS A 103 -48.93 -45.79 26.81
C LYS A 103 -49.04 -46.88 27.86
#